data_AF-A0A538D4C3-F1
#
_entry.id   AF-A0A538D4C3-F1
#
_cell.length_a   1.000
_cell.length_b   1.000
_cell.length_c   1.000
_cell.angle_alpha   90.00
_cell.angle_beta   90.00
_cell.angle_gamma   90.00
#
_symmetry.space_group_name_H-M   'P 1'
#
loop_
_entity.id
_entity.type
_entity.pdbx_description
1 polymer ?
#
loop_
_entity_poly.entity_id
_entity_poly.type
_entity_poly.pdbx_seq_one_letter_code
_entity_poly.pdbx_strand_id
1 'polypeptide(L)'
;MFFAVGAALLALWVDVRFPRLGPPSMPRGFVLHVALVVLVCRVIVPTGLHATATIAPSVGLLGVFAIGLPGLVYVFLVGLWTLKVVHSVTGSHR
;
A
#
# COMPACT_ATOMS: atom_id res chain seq x y z
N MET A 1 14.62 5.91 -6.82
CA MET A 1 13.41 6.59 -7.34
C MET A 1 12.56 5.71 -8.25
N PHE A 2 13.14 4.99 -9.23
CA PHE A 2 12.40 4.08 -10.11
C PHE A 2 11.54 3.03 -9.40
N PHE A 3 11.99 2.52 -8.25
CA PHE A 3 11.25 1.55 -7.44
C PHE A 3 9.92 2.11 -6.92
N ALA A 4 9.90 3.38 -6.49
CA ALA A 4 8.67 4.04 -6.03
C ALA A 4 7.71 4.33 -7.18
N VAL A 5 8.25 4.72 -8.34
CA VAL A 5 7.46 4.93 -9.56
C VAL A 5 6.78 3.63 -9.98
N GLY A 6 7.53 2.51 -10.04
CA GLY A 6 6.97 1.20 -10.36
C GLY A 6 5.88 0.76 -9.37
N ALA A 7 6.07 0.98 -8.07
CA ALA A 7 5.06 0.68 -7.07
C ALA A 7 3.79 1.54 -7.21
N ALA A 8 3.93 2.82 -7.54
CA ALA A 8 2.80 3.71 -7.77
C ALA A 8 2.00 3.31 -9.03
N LEU A 9 2.70 2.96 -10.13
CA LEU A 9 2.08 2.42 -11.34
C LEU A 9 1.33 1.11 -11.07
N LEU A 10 1.91 0.21 -10.28
CA LEU A 10 1.24 -1.04 -9.87
C LEU A 10 0.02 -0.76 -9.00
N ALA A 11 0.10 0.19 -8.06
CA ALA A 11 -1.04 0.56 -7.23
C ALA A 11 -2.19 1.12 -8.09
N LEU A 12 -1.89 1.98 -9.05
CA LEU A 12 -2.87 2.50 -9.99
C LEU A 12 -3.46 1.38 -10.86
N TRP A 13 -2.61 0.48 -11.36
CA TRP A 13 -3.07 -0.66 -12.16
C TRP A 13 -3.99 -1.59 -11.35
N VAL A 14 -3.66 -1.89 -10.10
CA VAL A 14 -4.51 -2.71 -9.22
C VAL A 14 -5.85 -2.02 -8.96
N ASP A 15 -5.85 -0.73 -8.66
CA ASP A 15 -7.06 0.05 -8.41
C ASP A 15 -7.99 0.11 -9.65
N VAL A 16 -7.42 0.27 -10.85
CA VAL A 16 -8.18 0.32 -12.11
C VAL A 16 -8.60 -1.08 -12.59
N ARG A 17 -7.75 -2.10 -12.42
CA ARG A 17 -8.02 -3.48 -12.86
C ARG A 17 -9.04 -4.17 -11.96
N PHE A 18 -9.01 -3.86 -10.66
CA PHE A 18 -9.88 -4.44 -9.65
C PHE A 18 -10.68 -3.35 -8.90
N PRO A 19 -11.62 -2.67 -9.58
CA PRO A 19 -12.45 -1.66 -8.94
C PRO A 19 -13.35 -2.23 -7.83
N ARG A 20 -13.51 -3.56 -7.80
CA ARG A 20 -14.29 -4.32 -6.81
C ARG A 20 -13.50 -4.66 -5.53
N LEU A 21 -12.20 -4.39 -5.50
CA LEU A 21 -11.32 -4.56 -4.32
C LEU A 21 -11.31 -3.32 -3.40
N GLY A 22 -11.82 -2.16 -3.85
CA GLY A 22 -11.90 -0.93 -3.06
C GLY A 22 -13.33 -0.63 -2.60
N PRO A 23 -13.57 -0.22 -1.32
CA PRO A 23 -14.91 -0.06 -0.74
C PRO A 23 -15.61 1.24 -1.18
N PRO A 24 -16.71 1.18 -1.95
CA PRO A 24 -17.46 2.37 -2.37
C PRO A 24 -18.61 2.77 -1.43
N SER A 25 -18.73 2.20 -0.21
CA SER A 25 -19.93 2.46 0.63
C SER A 25 -19.79 2.25 2.15
N MET A 26 -18.60 1.91 2.69
CA MET A 26 -18.46 1.70 4.14
C MET A 26 -17.15 2.28 4.72
N PRO A 27 -17.22 3.43 5.42
CA PRO A 27 -16.03 4.08 6.00
C PRO A 27 -15.29 3.20 7.02
N ARG A 28 -15.96 2.26 7.69
CA ARG A 28 -15.33 1.35 8.68
C ARG A 28 -14.33 0.36 8.07
N GLY A 29 -14.60 -0.18 6.89
CA GLY A 29 -13.70 -1.14 6.22
C GLY A 29 -12.41 -0.48 5.71
N PHE A 30 -12.52 0.78 5.28
CA PHE A 30 -11.39 1.59 4.84
C PHE A 30 -10.44 1.94 6.00
N VAL A 31 -10.96 2.30 7.17
CA VAL A 31 -10.14 2.59 8.37
C VAL A 31 -9.30 1.39 8.78
N LEU A 32 -9.85 0.17 8.68
CA LEU A 32 -9.09 -1.06 8.92
C LEU A 32 -7.93 -1.24 7.92
N HIS A 33 -8.12 -0.92 6.64
CA HIS A 33 -7.06 -1.01 5.65
C HIS A 33 -5.97 0.04 5.87
N VAL A 34 -6.35 1.26 6.27
CA VAL A 34 -5.40 2.31 6.67
C VAL A 34 -4.60 1.88 7.89
N ALA A 35 -5.27 1.37 8.93
CA ALA A 35 -4.61 0.86 10.14
C ALA A 35 -3.68 -0.33 9.82
N LEU A 36 -4.12 -1.24 8.94
CA LEU A 36 -3.34 -2.38 8.48
C LEU A 36 -2.13 -1.93 7.66
N VAL A 37 -2.27 -0.96 6.74
CA VAL A 37 -1.14 -0.34 6.03
C VAL A 37 -0.12 0.21 7.01
N VAL A 38 -0.58 0.97 8.01
CA VAL A 38 0.30 1.61 8.99
C VAL A 38 1.04 0.54 9.78
N LEU A 39 0.35 -0.52 10.21
CA LEU A 39 0.95 -1.65 10.93
C LEU A 39 1.96 -2.41 10.07
N VAL A 40 1.59 -2.74 8.83
CA VAL A 40 2.45 -3.46 7.88
C VAL A 40 3.70 -2.63 7.58
N CYS A 41 3.57 -1.34 7.29
CA CYS A 41 4.71 -0.47 7.00
C CYS A 41 5.58 -0.15 8.20
N ARG A 42 5.01 0.02 9.40
CA ARG A 42 5.78 0.35 10.61
C ARG A 42 6.44 -0.86 11.25
N VAL A 43 5.85 -2.04 11.12
CA VAL A 43 6.30 -3.24 11.84
C VAL A 43 6.81 -4.28 10.87
N ILE A 44 5.99 -4.74 9.93
CA ILE A 44 6.29 -5.90 9.09
C ILE A 44 7.42 -5.60 8.09
N VAL A 45 7.40 -4.43 7.45
CA VAL A 45 8.44 -4.04 6.50
C VAL A 45 9.82 -3.93 7.17
N PRO A 46 10.02 -3.14 8.24
CA PRO A 46 11.35 -3.03 8.86
C PRO A 46 11.81 -4.33 9.54
N THR A 47 10.92 -5.07 10.21
CA THR A 47 11.30 -6.36 10.84
C THR A 47 11.64 -7.42 9.79
N GLY A 48 10.85 -7.53 8.72
CA GLY A 48 11.09 -8.45 7.63
C GLY A 48 12.38 -8.13 6.86
N LEU A 49 12.61 -6.85 6.54
CA LEU A 49 13.85 -6.42 5.88
C LEU A 49 15.07 -6.67 6.77
N HIS A 50 14.99 -6.36 8.06
CA HIS A 50 16.09 -6.61 8.99
C HIS A 50 16.39 -8.11 9.14
N ALA A 51 15.36 -8.96 9.21
CA ALA A 51 15.52 -10.41 9.27
C ALA A 51 16.14 -10.99 7.98
N THR A 52 15.79 -10.46 6.80
CA THR A 52 16.41 -10.92 5.54
C THR A 52 17.85 -10.43 5.38
N ALA A 53 18.18 -9.27 5.95
CA ALA A 53 19.52 -8.69 5.88
C ALA A 53 20.54 -9.43 6.74
N THR A 54 20.11 -10.12 7.81
CA THR A 54 21.00 -10.89 8.71
C THR A 54 21.34 -12.29 8.18
N ILE A 55 20.60 -12.79 7.18
CA ILE A 55 20.82 -14.14 6.63
C ILE A 55 21.94 -14.13 5.57
N ALA A 56 21.82 -13.31 4.54
CA ALA A 56 22.84 -13.13 3.51
C ALA A 56 22.54 -11.88 2.65
N PRO A 57 23.57 -11.23 2.05
CA PRO A 57 23.37 -10.04 1.20
C PRO A 57 22.43 -10.28 0.00
N SER A 58 22.48 -11.47 -0.60
CA SER A 58 21.59 -11.89 -1.70
C SER A 58 20.13 -12.05 -1.25
N VAL A 59 19.90 -12.46 -0.01
CA VAL A 59 18.56 -12.62 0.57
C VAL A 59 17.94 -11.26 0.95
N GLY A 60 18.76 -10.28 1.34
CA GLY A 60 18.30 -8.91 1.58
C GLY A 60 17.67 -8.27 0.33
N LEU A 61 18.22 -8.53 -0.86
CA LEU A 61 17.69 -8.03 -2.12
C LEU A 61 16.32 -8.66 -2.45
N LEU A 62 16.18 -9.97 -2.22
CA LEU A 62 14.89 -10.66 -2.28
C LEU A 62 13.88 -10.09 -1.28
N GLY A 63 14.32 -9.74 -0.07
CA GLY A 63 13.48 -9.07 0.94
C GLY A 63 12.92 -7.73 0.45
N VAL A 64 13.73 -6.93 -0.25
CA VAL A 64 13.28 -5.65 -0.82
C VAL A 64 12.18 -5.86 -1.87
N PHE A 65 12.29 -6.86 -2.74
CA PHE A 65 11.27 -7.13 -3.75
C PHE A 65 10.04 -7.86 -3.19
N ALA A 66 10.21 -8.79 -2.26
CA ALA A 66 9.12 -9.59 -1.70
C ALA A 66 8.35 -8.86 -0.59
N ILE A 67 8.96 -7.89 0.09
CA ILE A 67 8.38 -7.18 1.25
C ILE A 67 8.26 -5.68 0.94
N GLY A 68 9.35 -5.07 0.47
CA GLY A 68 9.40 -3.63 0.20
C GLY A 68 8.47 -3.21 -0.94
N LEU A 69 8.52 -3.90 -2.09
CA LEU A 69 7.68 -3.60 -3.25
C LEU A 69 6.17 -3.71 -2.94
N PRO A 70 5.64 -4.83 -2.41
CA PRO A 70 4.23 -4.93 -2.07
C PRO A 70 3.81 -3.96 -0.96
N GLY A 71 4.68 -3.70 0.02
CA GLY A 71 4.41 -2.67 1.04
C GLY A 71 4.22 -1.28 0.43
N LEU A 72 5.08 -0.90 -0.53
CA LEU A 72 5.02 0.39 -1.20
C LEU A 72 3.79 0.50 -2.12
N VAL A 73 3.45 -0.57 -2.84
CA VAL A 73 2.21 -0.65 -3.64
C VAL A 73 0.99 -0.45 -2.74
N TYR A 74 0.97 -1.10 -1.58
CA TYR A 74 -0.17 -1.01 -0.65
C TYR A 74 -0.33 0.38 -0.03
N VAL A 75 0.78 1.07 0.28
CA VAL A 75 0.77 2.48 0.72
C VAL A 75 0.16 3.40 -0.34
N PHE A 76 0.60 3.29 -1.59
CA PHE A 76 0.06 4.12 -2.68
C PHE A 76 -1.42 3.82 -2.94
N LEU A 77 -1.82 2.55 -2.87
CA LEU A 77 -3.21 2.12 -3.03
C LEU A 77 -4.11 2.75 -1.95
N VAL A 78 -3.70 2.69 -0.68
CA VAL A 78 -4.44 3.31 0.42
C VAL A 78 -4.45 4.84 0.31
N GLY A 79 -3.37 5.46 -0.17
CA GLY A 79 -3.33 6.89 -0.48
C GLY A 79 -4.38 7.29 -1.54
N LEU A 80 -4.48 6.53 -2.63
CA LEU A 80 -5.48 6.74 -3.68
C LEU A 80 -6.91 6.61 -3.13
N TRP A 81 -7.17 5.60 -2.32
CA TRP A 81 -8.47 5.43 -1.66
C TRP A 81 -8.79 6.57 -0.69
N THR A 82 -7.80 7.05 0.08
CA THR A 82 -7.97 8.22 0.97
C THR A 82 -8.42 9.43 0.16
N LEU A 83 -7.76 9.69 -0.97
CA LEU A 83 -8.10 10.82 -1.84
C LEU A 83 -9.52 10.68 -2.41
N LYS A 84 -9.93 9.49 -2.84
CA LYS A 84 -11.30 9.22 -3.32
C LYS A 84 -12.35 9.46 -2.23
N VAL A 85 -12.10 9.03 -0.99
CA VAL A 85 -13.00 9.25 0.14
C VAL A 85 -13.15 10.74 0.43
N VAL A 86 -12.05 11.49 0.49
CA VAL A 86 -12.09 12.96 0.65
C VAL A 86 -12.92 13.60 -0.46
N HIS A 87 -12.68 13.20 -1.72
CA HIS A 87 -13.43 13.70 -2.87
C HIS A 87 -14.93 13.39 -2.78
N SER A 88 -15.30 12.21 -2.26
CA SER A 88 -16.71 11.82 -2.09
C SER A 88 -17.44 12.63 -1.03
N VAL A 89 -16.74 13.00 0.06
CA VAL A 89 -17.30 13.83 1.13
C VAL A 89 -17.47 15.28 0.67
N THR A 90 -16.49 15.83 -0.05
CA THR A 90 -16.56 17.23 -0.55
C THR A 90 -17.57 17.38 -1.70
N GLY A 91 -17.75 16.35 -2.53
CA GLY A 91 -18.73 16.35 -3.63
C GLY A 91 -20.20 16.30 -3.18
N SER A 92 -20.48 15.89 -1.94
CA SER A 92 -21.84 15.81 -1.38
C SER A 92 -22.46 17.18 -1.03
N HIS A 93 -21.69 18.27 -1.10
CA HIS A 93 -22.13 19.62 -0.71
C HIS A 93 -22.53 20.52 -1.90
N ARG A 94 -22.68 19.96 -3.11
CA ARG A 94 -23.24 20.63 -4.29
C ARG A 94 -24.45 19.88 -4.80
#